data_AF-A0A7C7ECS2-F1
#
_entry.id   AF-A0A7C7ECS2-F1
#
_cell.length_a   1.000
_cell.length_b   1.000
_cell.length_c   1.000
_cell.angle_alpha   90.00
_cell.angle_beta   90.00
_cell.angle_gamma   90.00
#
_symmetry.space_group_name_H-M   'P 1'
#
loop_
_entity.id
_entity.type
_entity.pdbx_description
1 polymer ?
#
loop_
_entity_poly.entity_id
_entity_poly.type
_entity_poly.pdbx_seq_one_letter_code
_entity_poly.pdbx_strand_id
1 'polypeptide(L)'
;IPWPDELVPNIPKACDLVNKINDWRNEDGDIEIEIYMSKEEAEAYFSKLKDLGISEHGAYVSGDVLHLEGSGRDFDLICSYFMEGQYLRIKYYYKNY
;
A
#
# COMPACT_ATOMS: atom_id res chain seq x y z
N ILE A 1 -8.92 9.65 8.89
CA ILE A 1 -9.18 10.31 7.59
C ILE A 1 -9.88 9.28 6.71
N PRO A 2 -10.95 9.59 5.96
CA PRO A 2 -11.57 8.62 5.06
C PRO A 2 -10.57 8.04 4.06
N TRP A 3 -10.84 6.83 3.56
CA TRP A 3 -10.05 6.26 2.46
C TRP A 3 -10.07 7.19 1.23
N PRO A 4 -8.93 7.49 0.59
CA PRO A 4 -8.88 8.47 -0.48
C PRO A 4 -9.08 7.82 -1.86
N ASP A 5 -10.30 7.37 -2.17
CA ASP A 5 -10.62 6.68 -3.43
C ASP A 5 -10.16 7.46 -4.68
N GLU A 6 -10.28 8.79 -4.67
CA GLU A 6 -9.85 9.63 -5.81
C GLU A 6 -8.33 9.68 -6.01
N LEU A 7 -7.54 9.44 -4.95
CA LEU A 7 -6.07 9.48 -5.01
C LEU A 7 -5.45 8.11 -5.28
N VAL A 8 -6.18 7.01 -5.03
CA VAL A 8 -5.72 5.64 -5.23
C VAL A 8 -6.84 4.75 -5.82
N PRO A 9 -7.38 5.10 -7.01
CA PRO A 9 -8.65 4.55 -7.50
C PRO A 9 -8.61 3.06 -7.88
N ASN A 10 -7.41 2.48 -8.04
CA ASN A 10 -7.23 1.14 -8.59
C ASN A 10 -6.82 0.08 -7.56
N ILE A 11 -6.87 0.40 -6.27
CA ILE A 11 -6.61 -0.55 -5.19
C ILE A 11 -7.83 -0.64 -4.25
N PRO A 12 -8.14 -1.83 -3.71
CA PRO A 12 -9.21 -1.97 -2.73
C PRO A 12 -8.91 -1.17 -1.45
N LYS A 13 -9.95 -0.75 -0.71
CA LYS A 13 -9.73 -0.15 0.61
C LYS A 13 -9.07 -1.15 1.57
N ALA A 14 -8.06 -0.70 2.29
CA ALA A 14 -7.50 -1.48 3.39
C ALA A 14 -8.39 -1.38 4.65
N CYS A 15 -8.88 -0.17 4.95
CA CYS A 15 -9.74 0.14 6.10
C CYS A 15 -10.69 1.31 5.78
N ASP A 16 -11.65 1.58 6.67
CA ASP A 16 -12.56 2.76 6.54
C ASP A 16 -11.87 4.09 6.86
N LEU A 17 -10.96 4.09 7.84
CA LEU A 17 -10.28 5.28 8.33
C LEU A 17 -8.77 5.08 8.32
N VAL A 18 -8.06 5.90 7.55
CA VAL A 18 -6.60 5.95 7.50
C VAL A 18 -6.05 6.97 8.50
N ASN A 19 -4.81 6.78 8.93
CA ASN A 19 -4.16 7.64 9.92
C ASN A 19 -3.45 8.83 9.29
N LYS A 20 -2.82 8.63 8.14
CA LYS A 20 -2.06 9.66 7.43
C LYS A 20 -2.19 9.48 5.91
N ILE A 21 -2.19 10.60 5.20
CA ILE A 21 -2.08 10.65 3.74
C ILE A 21 -1.06 11.74 3.42
N ASN A 22 -0.02 11.40 2.67
CA ASN A 22 0.89 12.37 2.07
C ASN A 22 0.73 12.32 0.55
N ASP A 23 0.45 13.46 -0.06
CA ASP A 23 0.39 13.60 -1.52
C ASP A 23 1.73 14.17 -2.00
N TRP A 24 2.62 13.28 -2.42
CA TRP A 24 3.95 13.61 -2.92
C TRP A 24 4.04 13.50 -4.43
N ARG A 25 2.91 13.55 -5.15
CA ARG A 25 2.90 13.43 -6.62
C ARG A 25 3.82 14.43 -7.33
N ASN A 26 4.02 15.61 -6.74
CA ASN A 26 4.90 16.64 -7.30
C ASN A 26 6.38 16.53 -6.86
N GLU A 27 6.68 15.73 -5.85
CA GLU A 27 8.02 15.63 -5.24
C GLU A 27 8.64 14.26 -5.54
N ASP A 28 7.99 13.18 -5.12
CA ASP A 28 8.48 11.80 -5.19
C ASP A 28 7.65 10.92 -6.15
N GLY A 29 6.58 11.47 -6.74
CA GLY A 29 5.74 10.78 -7.72
C GLY A 29 4.77 9.77 -7.13
N ASP A 30 4.56 9.78 -5.80
CA ASP A 30 3.67 8.86 -5.10
C ASP A 30 2.63 9.53 -4.19
N ILE A 31 1.60 8.74 -3.88
CA ILE A 31 0.74 8.94 -2.72
C ILE A 31 1.18 7.95 -1.65
N GLU A 32 1.41 8.43 -0.44
CA GLU A 32 1.69 7.59 0.72
C GLU A 32 0.50 7.59 1.68
N ILE A 33 0.04 6.41 2.07
CA ILE A 33 -1.04 6.21 3.06
C ILE A 33 -0.49 5.39 4.22
N GLU A 34 -0.70 5.83 5.45
CA GLU A 34 -0.35 5.07 6.67
C GLU A 34 -1.60 4.71 7.48
N ILE A 35 -1.62 3.46 7.97
CA ILE A 35 -2.77 2.86 8.65
C ILE A 35 -2.27 1.98 9.79
N TYR A 36 -2.64 2.30 11.04
CA TYR A 36 -2.43 1.38 12.17
C TYR A 36 -3.38 0.20 12.04
N MET A 37 -2.82 -1.00 12.03
CA MET A 37 -3.56 -2.25 11.92
C MET A 37 -2.70 -3.40 12.44
N SER A 38 -3.32 -4.54 12.72
CA SER A 38 -2.59 -5.75 13.09
C SER A 38 -1.87 -6.35 11.89
N LYS A 39 -0.94 -7.27 12.16
CA LYS A 39 -0.24 -8.02 11.12
C LYS A 39 -1.22 -8.85 10.30
N GLU A 40 -2.18 -9.48 10.96
CA GLU A 40 -3.22 -10.31 10.33
C GLU A 40 -4.12 -9.47 9.42
N GLU A 41 -4.45 -8.24 9.81
CA GLU A 41 -5.20 -7.30 8.98
C GLU A 41 -4.41 -6.90 7.71
N ALA A 42 -3.10 -6.66 7.85
CA ALA A 42 -2.23 -6.36 6.70
C ALA A 42 -2.12 -7.56 5.75
N GLU A 43 -1.94 -8.78 6.27
CA GLU A 43 -1.91 -10.01 5.47
C GLU A 43 -3.25 -10.28 4.75
N ALA A 44 -4.37 -10.02 5.44
CA ALA A 44 -5.70 -10.09 4.85
C ALA A 44 -5.89 -9.05 3.74
N TYR A 45 -5.32 -7.85 3.90
CA TYR A 45 -5.31 -6.83 2.85
C TYR A 45 -4.47 -7.26 1.64
N PHE A 46 -3.28 -7.83 1.84
CA PHE A 46 -2.43 -8.31 0.75
C PHE A 46 -3.14 -9.38 -0.09
N SER A 47 -3.92 -10.24 0.57
CA SER A 47 -4.75 -11.25 -0.09
C SER A 47 -5.86 -10.68 -0.99
N LYS A 48 -6.19 -9.38 -0.88
CA LYS A 48 -7.12 -8.67 -1.78
C LYS A 48 -6.44 -8.09 -3.01
N LEU A 49 -5.11 -7.95 -3.00
CA LEU A 49 -4.32 -7.32 -4.08
C LEU A 49 -3.91 -8.30 -5.19
N LYS A 50 -4.32 -9.56 -5.10
CA LYS A 50 -3.97 -10.66 -6.02
C LYS A 50 -4.40 -10.47 -7.48
N ASP A 51 -5.29 -9.52 -7.78
CA ASP A 51 -5.67 -9.16 -9.16
C ASP A 51 -4.64 -8.21 -9.81
N LEU A 52 -3.68 -7.69 -9.04
CA LEU A 52 -2.55 -6.92 -9.53
C LEU A 52 -1.42 -7.85 -10.00
N GLY A 53 -0.53 -7.34 -10.85
CA GLY A 53 0.73 -8.00 -11.18
C GLY A 53 1.66 -7.97 -9.97
N ILE A 54 1.49 -8.90 -9.04
CA ILE A 54 2.33 -9.08 -7.86
C ILE A 54 3.72 -9.57 -8.29
N SER A 55 4.77 -9.06 -7.65
CA SER A 55 6.14 -9.50 -7.93
C SER A 55 6.32 -11.01 -7.72
N GLU A 56 7.30 -11.62 -8.38
CA GLU A 56 7.52 -13.08 -8.34
C GLU A 56 7.74 -13.62 -6.91
N HIS A 57 8.24 -12.77 -6.01
CA HIS A 57 8.47 -13.12 -4.61
C HIS A 57 7.21 -13.09 -3.75
N GLY A 58 6.10 -12.55 -4.25
CA GLY A 58 4.88 -12.37 -3.47
C GLY A 58 5.09 -11.46 -2.26
N ALA A 59 4.36 -11.74 -1.19
CA ALA A 59 4.62 -11.08 0.09
C ALA A 59 5.85 -11.71 0.77
N TYR A 60 6.80 -10.90 1.20
CA TYR A 60 8.05 -11.35 1.82
C TYR A 60 8.43 -10.52 3.04
N VAL A 61 9.19 -11.11 3.97
CA VAL A 61 9.67 -10.44 5.17
C VAL A 61 11.12 -10.01 4.98
N SER A 62 11.44 -8.76 5.30
CA SER A 62 12.79 -8.20 5.35
C SER A 62 12.99 -7.47 6.67
N GLY A 63 13.74 -8.08 7.59
CA GLY A 63 13.83 -7.60 8.98
C GLY A 63 12.46 -7.61 9.66
N ASP A 64 12.10 -6.48 10.29
CA ASP A 64 10.81 -6.28 10.96
C ASP A 64 9.72 -5.69 10.04
N VAL A 65 9.89 -5.85 8.73
CA VAL A 65 8.94 -5.33 7.74
C VAL A 65 8.44 -6.46 6.84
N LEU A 66 7.13 -6.54 6.69
CA LEU A 66 6.45 -7.41 5.72
C LEU A 66 6.11 -6.57 4.48
N HIS A 67 6.68 -6.94 3.34
CA HIS A 67 6.54 -6.25 2.06
C HIS A 67 5.64 -7.00 1.09
N LEU A 68 4.96 -6.25 0.24
CA LEU A 68 4.33 -6.73 -0.99
C LEU A 68 4.51 -5.67 -2.06
N GLU A 69 5.10 -6.05 -3.18
CA GLU A 69 5.23 -5.22 -4.37
C GLU A 69 4.24 -5.70 -5.43
N GLY A 70 3.57 -4.76 -6.07
CA GLY A 70 2.61 -5.05 -7.11
C GLY A 70 2.58 -3.95 -8.16
N SER A 71 1.97 -4.27 -9.29
CA SER A 71 1.82 -3.33 -10.40
C SER A 71 0.43 -3.45 -11.02
N GLY A 72 -0.15 -2.31 -11.35
CA GLY A 72 -1.30 -2.22 -12.24
C GLY A 72 -0.89 -1.70 -13.62
N ARG A 73 -1.90 -1.51 -14.48
CA ARG A 73 -1.70 -0.97 -15.83
C ARG A 73 -0.98 0.38 -15.81
N ASP A 74 -1.44 1.28 -14.94
CA ASP A 74 -1.01 2.69 -14.91
C ASP A 74 -0.39 3.10 -13.56
N PHE A 75 -0.01 2.12 -12.72
CA PHE A 75 0.62 2.39 -11.43
C PHE A 75 1.53 1.26 -10.94
N ASP A 76 2.42 1.58 -10.02
CA ASP A 76 3.13 0.64 -9.15
C ASP A 76 2.69 0.81 -7.70
N LEU A 77 2.84 -0.26 -6.93
CA LEU A 77 2.37 -0.34 -5.55
C LEU A 77 3.45 -0.98 -4.69
N ILE A 78 3.79 -0.32 -3.58
CA ILE A 78 4.61 -0.89 -2.51
C ILE A 78 3.79 -0.84 -1.22
N CYS A 79 3.52 -2.01 -0.65
CA CYS A 79 2.92 -2.15 0.65
C CYS A 79 3.97 -2.65 1.65
N SER A 80 4.16 -1.92 2.75
CA SER A 80 5.16 -2.21 3.78
C SER A 80 4.49 -2.18 5.14
N TYR A 81 4.34 -3.33 5.79
CA TYR A 81 3.84 -3.43 7.15
C TYR A 81 4.99 -3.50 8.15
N PHE A 82 5.09 -2.49 9.01
CA PHE A 82 6.12 -2.38 10.04
C PHE A 82 5.65 -3.05 11.32
N MET A 83 6.29 -4.14 11.73
CA MET A 83 5.83 -4.98 12.84
C MET A 83 5.96 -4.29 14.20
N GLU A 84 7.06 -3.57 14.45
CA GLU A 84 7.26 -2.86 15.71
C GLU A 84 6.25 -1.72 15.89
N GLY A 85 5.97 -0.97 14.82
CA GLY A 85 5.04 0.15 14.84
C GLY A 85 3.58 -0.24 14.63
N GLN A 86 3.32 -1.49 14.22
CA GLN A 86 2.00 -2.03 13.90
C GLN A 86 1.20 -1.14 12.93
N TYR A 87 1.85 -0.80 11.81
CA TYR A 87 1.20 -0.01 10.76
C TYR A 87 1.58 -0.48 9.37
N LEU A 88 0.61 -0.37 8.46
CA LEU A 88 0.78 -0.54 7.04
C LEU A 88 1.05 0.82 6.40
N ARG A 89 2.11 0.89 5.60
CA ARG A 89 2.37 1.98 4.65
C ARG A 89 2.09 1.49 3.24
N ILE A 90 1.30 2.24 2.50
CA ILE A 90 1.00 2.01 1.08
C ILE A 90 1.59 3.18 0.30
N LYS A 91 2.50 2.89 -0.65
CA LYS A 91 3.00 3.85 -1.63
C LYS A 91 2.43 3.49 -2.99
N TYR A 92 1.69 4.42 -3.58
CA TYR A 92 1.05 4.29 -4.89
C TYR A 92 1.73 5.24 -5.88
N TYR A 93 2.46 4.68 -6.83
CA TYR A 93 3.25 5.41 -7.82
C TYR A 93 2.50 5.47 -9.15
N TYR A 94 2.29 6.65 -9.70
CA TYR A 94 1.65 6.79 -11.01
C TYR A 94 2.66 6.51 -12.13
N LYS A 95 2.34 5.56 -13.03
CA LYS A 95 3.10 5.38 -14.27
C LYS A 95 2.59 6.42 -15.26
N ASN A 96 3.44 7.38 -15.59
CA ASN A 96 3.17 8.53 -16.46
C ASN A 96 2.52 9.72 -15.74
N TYR A 97 3.38 10.65 -15.33
CA TYR A 97 3.13 12.08 -15.49
C TYR A 97 4.02 12.59 -16.63
#